data_AF-A0A848ZS87-F1
#
_entry.id   AF-A0A848ZS87-F1
#
_cell.length_a   1.000
_cell.length_b   1.000
_cell.length_c   1.000
_cell.angle_alpha   90.00
_cell.angle_beta   90.00
_cell.angle_gamma   90.00
#
_symmetry.space_group_name_H-M   'P 1'
#
loop_
_entity.id
_entity.type
_entity.pdbx_description
1 polymer ?
#
loop_
_entity_poly.entity_id
_entity_poly.type
_entity_poly.pdbx_seq_one_letter_code
_entity_poly.pdbx_strand_id
1 'polypeptide(L)'
;SMQANSSGGRLRVERFHHNDIVSAKLSAQGDMLWARNINKSEVTQGDGAYASYSSFTKDGITYFFISSASENPQLLNNERIIFKQGLGRNRNVFVIQLDEAGKMDYKKLIDAKDVRLPLMVSTPLKDKRTNEVLFYAKRGTKKQLVNIGIQ
;
A
#
# COMPACT_ATOMS: atom_id res chain seq x y z
N SER A 1 -10.62 -21.16 2.94
CA SER A 1 -11.89 -21.85 2.61
C SER A 1 -11.60 -23.06 1.71
N MET A 2 -12.52 -24.01 1.60
CA MET A 2 -12.42 -25.11 0.62
C MET A 2 -13.17 -24.73 -0.67
N GLN A 3 -12.54 -24.89 -1.83
CA GLN A 3 -13.17 -24.63 -3.13
C GLN A 3 -13.11 -25.89 -4.01
N ALA A 4 -14.16 -26.17 -4.76
CA ALA A 4 -14.15 -27.24 -5.75
C ALA A 4 -13.29 -26.81 -6.95
N ASN A 5 -12.45 -27.72 -7.46
CA ASN A 5 -11.79 -27.53 -8.75
C ASN A 5 -12.63 -28.15 -9.88
N SER A 6 -12.24 -27.90 -11.12
CA SER A 6 -12.93 -28.40 -12.31
C SER A 6 -12.93 -29.92 -12.48
N SER A 7 -12.11 -30.65 -11.70
CA SER A 7 -11.98 -32.11 -11.74
C SER A 7 -12.66 -32.81 -10.54
N GLY A 8 -13.46 -32.10 -9.75
CA GLY A 8 -14.22 -32.67 -8.61
C GLY A 8 -13.41 -32.82 -7.30
N GLY A 9 -12.14 -32.43 -7.30
CA GLY A 9 -11.32 -32.31 -6.10
C GLY A 9 -11.61 -31.05 -5.30
N ARG A 10 -11.24 -31.03 -4.01
CA ARG A 10 -11.38 -29.86 -3.13
C ARG A 10 -10.00 -29.26 -2.84
N LEU A 11 -9.82 -27.99 -3.17
CA LEU A 11 -8.61 -27.23 -2.90
C LEU A 11 -8.80 -26.41 -1.62
N ARG A 12 -7.82 -26.47 -0.70
CA ARG A 12 -7.71 -25.50 0.40
C ARG A 12 -7.16 -24.19 -0.16
N VAL A 13 -7.94 -23.13 -0.05
CA VAL A 13 -7.55 -21.77 -0.46
C VAL A 13 -7.37 -20.91 0.77
N GLU A 14 -6.17 -20.38 0.94
CA GLU A 14 -5.85 -19.41 1.98
C GLU A 14 -5.99 -18.00 1.41
N ARG A 15 -6.57 -17.10 2.21
CA ARG A 15 -6.79 -15.71 1.84
C ARG A 15 -6.26 -14.81 2.93
N PHE A 16 -5.51 -13.78 2.55
CA PHE A 16 -5.02 -12.74 3.44
C PHE A 16 -5.80 -11.47 3.19
N HIS A 17 -6.33 -10.87 4.26
CA HIS A 17 -7.14 -9.67 4.21
C HIS A 17 -6.33 -8.49 4.75
N HIS A 18 -6.04 -7.53 3.89
CA HIS A 18 -5.26 -6.32 4.22
C HIS A 18 -6.21 -5.12 4.30
N ASN A 19 -7.12 -5.15 5.29
CA ASN A 19 -8.31 -4.31 5.29
C ASN A 19 -8.15 -2.93 5.94
N ASP A 20 -7.07 -2.67 6.66
CA ASP A 20 -6.86 -1.36 7.30
C ASP A 20 -5.37 -1.08 7.47
N ILE A 21 -5.03 0.20 7.45
CA ILE A 21 -3.74 0.72 7.89
C ILE A 21 -4.02 1.70 9.01
N VAL A 22 -3.51 1.38 10.20
CA VAL A 22 -3.65 2.22 11.40
C VAL A 22 -2.34 2.95 11.64
N SER A 23 -2.43 4.25 11.89
CA SER A 23 -1.32 5.08 12.32
C SER A 23 -1.70 5.81 13.60
N ALA A 24 -0.81 5.81 14.59
CA ALA A 24 -1.02 6.55 15.84
C ALA A 24 0.26 7.30 16.20
N LYS A 25 0.09 8.52 16.72
CA LYS A 25 1.17 9.33 17.28
C LYS A 25 1.01 9.39 18.79
N LEU A 26 2.08 9.06 19.49
CA LEU A 26 2.14 9.11 20.95
C LEU A 26 3.05 10.27 21.39
N SER A 27 2.76 10.86 22.54
CA SER A 27 3.67 11.76 23.26
C SER A 27 4.85 10.95 23.82
N ALA A 28 5.90 11.65 24.27
CA ALA A 28 7.02 11.01 24.95
C ALA A 28 6.60 10.33 26.28
N GLN A 29 5.46 10.73 26.84
CA GLN A 29 4.87 10.19 28.05
C GLN A 29 3.96 8.98 27.77
N GLY A 30 3.69 8.68 26.49
CA GLY A 30 2.83 7.58 26.06
C GLY A 30 1.38 7.97 25.82
N ASP A 31 1.02 9.25 25.94
CA ASP A 31 -0.33 9.73 25.65
C ASP A 31 -0.62 9.68 24.15
N MET A 32 -1.81 9.24 23.75
CA MET A 32 -2.20 9.28 22.34
C MET A 32 -2.55 10.72 21.92
N LEU A 33 -1.75 11.27 21.01
CA LEU A 33 -2.00 12.59 20.43
C LEU A 33 -3.08 12.50 19.33
N TRP A 34 -2.97 11.50 18.46
CA TRP A 34 -3.99 11.17 17.48
C TRP A 34 -3.85 9.73 16.99
N ALA A 35 -4.93 9.22 16.40
CA ALA A 35 -4.95 7.98 15.64
C ALA A 35 -5.74 8.18 14.35
N ARG A 36 -5.24 7.62 13.25
CA ARG A 36 -5.86 7.65 11.93
C ARG A 36 -5.96 6.25 11.36
N ASN A 37 -7.05 6.02 10.64
CA ASN A 37 -7.30 4.78 9.92
C ASN A 37 -7.43 5.08 8.43
N ILE A 38 -6.71 4.32 7.62
CA ILE A 38 -6.87 4.29 6.16
C ILE A 38 -7.54 2.97 5.83
N ASN A 39 -8.79 3.05 5.39
CA ASN A 39 -9.54 1.85 5.03
C ASN A 39 -9.07 1.32 3.69
N LYS A 40 -8.89 0.00 3.63
CA LYS A 40 -8.50 -0.70 2.41
C LYS A 40 -9.34 -1.96 2.29
N SER A 41 -9.55 -2.45 1.09
CA SER A 41 -10.10 -3.78 0.90
C SER A 41 -9.24 -4.46 -0.14
N GLU A 42 -8.23 -5.19 0.32
CA GLU A 42 -7.39 -6.00 -0.55
C GLU A 42 -7.32 -7.41 0.00
N VAL A 43 -7.61 -8.37 -0.86
CA VAL A 43 -7.56 -9.79 -0.54
C VAL A 43 -6.59 -10.47 -1.49
N THR A 44 -5.63 -11.20 -0.93
CA THR A 44 -4.68 -12.01 -1.71
C THR A 44 -4.79 -13.48 -1.38
N GLN A 45 -4.28 -14.32 -2.28
CA GLN A 45 -4.17 -15.77 -2.09
C GLN A 45 -2.69 -16.20 -2.06
N GLY A 46 -1.80 -15.32 -1.57
CA GLY A 46 -0.34 -15.43 -1.65
C GLY A 46 0.31 -14.13 -2.17
N ASP A 47 1.63 -14.12 -2.32
CA ASP A 47 2.40 -13.00 -2.92
C ASP A 47 2.23 -11.63 -2.23
N GLY A 48 2.30 -11.62 -0.89
CA GLY A 48 2.20 -10.40 -0.06
C GLY A 48 3.24 -9.32 -0.36
N ALA A 49 4.31 -9.63 -1.10
CA ALA A 49 5.29 -8.64 -1.58
C ALA A 49 4.64 -7.55 -2.46
N TYR A 50 3.62 -7.92 -3.24
CA TYR A 50 2.93 -7.04 -4.19
C TYR A 50 1.68 -6.38 -3.61
N ALA A 51 1.16 -6.94 -2.52
CA ALA A 51 -0.11 -6.61 -1.95
C ALA A 51 0.08 -6.32 -0.46
N SER A 52 0.10 -5.03 -0.16
CA SER A 52 -0.04 -4.42 1.16
C SER A 52 0.34 -2.94 0.96
N TYR A 53 0.93 -2.35 1.99
CA TYR A 53 1.56 -1.04 2.01
C TYR A 53 2.98 -1.14 2.55
N SER A 54 3.73 -0.06 2.39
CA SER A 54 4.91 0.22 3.20
C SER A 54 4.85 1.66 3.69
N SER A 55 5.60 1.98 4.74
CA SER A 55 5.68 3.33 5.29
C SER A 55 7.09 3.88 5.34
N PHE A 56 7.23 5.20 5.25
CA PHE A 56 8.45 5.95 5.50
C PHE A 56 8.10 7.16 6.36
N THR A 57 8.94 7.50 7.34
CA THR A 57 8.69 8.66 8.22
C THR A 57 9.92 9.55 8.18
N LYS A 58 9.69 10.85 7.95
CA LYS A 58 10.71 11.90 7.89
C LYS A 58 10.12 13.17 8.49
N ASP A 59 10.87 13.83 9.36
CA ASP A 59 10.53 15.16 9.91
C ASP A 59 9.07 15.24 10.41
N GLY A 60 8.63 14.24 11.18
CA GLY A 60 7.29 14.18 11.75
C GLY A 60 6.16 13.80 10.77
N ILE A 61 6.47 13.71 9.47
CA ILE A 61 5.54 13.33 8.40
C ILE A 61 5.69 11.84 8.09
N THR A 62 4.57 11.13 7.98
CA THR A 62 4.55 9.71 7.59
C THR A 62 3.93 9.54 6.21
N TYR A 63 4.63 8.81 5.34
CA TYR A 63 4.22 8.47 3.99
C TYR A 63 3.84 6.99 3.94
N PHE A 64 2.63 6.66 3.49
CA PHE A 64 2.18 5.31 3.22
C PHE A 64 2.12 5.07 1.73
N PHE A 65 2.89 4.11 1.22
CA PHE A 65 2.85 3.68 -0.17
C PHE A 65 1.90 2.51 -0.30
N ILE A 66 0.89 2.64 -1.16
CA ILE A 66 -0.16 1.64 -1.32
C ILE A 66 -0.27 1.23 -2.78
N SER A 67 -0.21 -0.08 -3.00
CA SER A 67 -0.57 -0.68 -4.27
C SER A 67 -2.09 -0.88 -4.35
N SER A 68 -2.73 -0.38 -5.39
CA SER A 68 -4.17 -0.57 -5.58
C SER A 68 -4.54 -0.71 -7.05
N ALA A 69 -5.48 -1.58 -7.34
CA ALA A 69 -6.10 -1.70 -8.66
C ALA A 69 -7.24 -0.69 -8.87
N SER A 70 -7.56 0.14 -7.86
CA SER A 70 -8.53 1.24 -8.01
C SER A 70 -7.92 2.40 -8.79
N GLU A 71 -8.72 3.03 -9.66
CA GLU A 71 -8.29 4.20 -10.45
C GLU A 71 -8.05 5.42 -9.55
N ASN A 72 -8.96 5.66 -8.62
CA ASN A 72 -8.86 6.66 -7.58
C ASN A 72 -9.35 6.07 -6.25
N PRO A 73 -8.83 6.51 -5.08
CA PRO A 73 -9.47 6.20 -3.83
C PRO A 73 -10.81 6.92 -3.71
N GLN A 74 -11.72 6.37 -2.90
CA GLN A 74 -12.94 7.08 -2.53
C GLN A 74 -12.64 8.01 -1.36
N LEU A 75 -12.96 9.28 -1.53
CA LEU A 75 -12.99 10.26 -0.46
C LEU A 75 -14.36 10.23 0.21
N LEU A 76 -14.35 10.07 1.53
CA LEU A 76 -15.52 10.29 2.38
C LEU A 76 -15.36 11.59 3.14
N ASN A 77 -16.48 12.15 3.60
CA ASN A 77 -16.48 13.32 4.49
C ASN A 77 -15.55 13.07 5.70
N ASN A 78 -14.95 14.14 6.23
CA ASN A 78 -13.97 14.12 7.33
C ASN A 78 -12.64 13.41 7.01
N GLU A 79 -12.03 13.72 5.85
CA GLU A 79 -10.64 13.31 5.51
C GLU A 79 -10.43 11.79 5.45
N ARG A 80 -11.49 10.99 5.26
CA ARG A 80 -11.39 9.53 5.19
C ARG A 80 -11.14 9.08 3.75
N ILE A 81 -10.10 8.26 3.57
CA ILE A 81 -9.67 7.75 2.26
C ILE A 81 -9.87 6.24 2.25
N ILE A 82 -10.58 5.72 1.24
CA ILE A 82 -10.84 4.29 1.07
C ILE A 82 -10.24 3.76 -0.22
N PHE A 83 -9.41 2.72 -0.10
CA PHE A 83 -8.87 1.96 -1.23
C PHE A 83 -9.66 0.68 -1.44
N LYS A 84 -10.66 0.74 -2.33
CA LYS A 84 -11.46 -0.44 -2.68
C LYS A 84 -10.66 -1.48 -3.46
N GLN A 85 -11.13 -2.73 -3.43
CA GLN A 85 -10.56 -3.81 -4.23
C GLN A 85 -10.87 -3.53 -5.70
N GLY A 86 -9.84 -3.29 -6.49
CA GLY A 86 -9.98 -3.22 -7.95
C GLY A 86 -9.90 -4.60 -8.60
N LEU A 87 -10.42 -4.71 -9.82
CA LEU A 87 -10.39 -5.94 -10.63
C LEU A 87 -9.20 -5.98 -11.61
N GLY A 88 -8.43 -4.89 -11.70
CA GLY A 88 -7.30 -4.75 -12.61
C GLY A 88 -6.09 -5.60 -12.23
N ARG A 89 -5.41 -6.16 -13.24
CA ARG A 89 -4.14 -6.88 -13.08
C ARG A 89 -2.95 -5.93 -12.85
N ASN A 90 -2.97 -4.77 -13.49
CA ASN A 90 -1.98 -3.72 -13.24
C ASN A 90 -2.46 -2.85 -12.08
N ARG A 91 -1.51 -2.32 -11.30
CA ARG A 91 -1.81 -1.59 -10.07
C ARG A 91 -1.17 -0.22 -10.13
N ASN A 92 -1.94 0.77 -9.69
CA ASN A 92 -1.49 2.10 -9.37
C ASN A 92 -0.70 2.07 -8.06
N VAL A 93 0.25 2.98 -7.91
CA VAL A 93 0.89 3.26 -6.62
C VAL A 93 0.45 4.64 -6.15
N PHE A 94 -0.12 4.67 -4.96
CA PHE A 94 -0.49 5.90 -4.27
C PHE A 94 0.44 6.13 -3.09
N VAL A 95 0.69 7.39 -2.78
CA VAL A 95 1.25 7.81 -1.49
C VAL A 95 0.16 8.53 -0.71
N ILE A 96 0.03 8.19 0.57
CA ILE A 96 -0.74 8.96 1.54
C ILE A 96 0.26 9.63 2.45
N GLN A 97 0.17 10.94 2.56
CA GLN A 97 0.94 11.72 3.51
C GLN A 97 0.09 11.97 4.75
N LEU A 98 0.68 11.77 5.91
CA LEU A 98 0.11 12.05 7.21
C LEU A 98 1.03 13.03 7.93
N ASP A 99 0.56 14.25 8.14
CA ASP A 99 1.36 15.30 8.78
C ASP A 99 1.43 15.14 10.30
N GLU A 100 2.14 16.06 10.96
CA GLU A 100 2.35 16.03 12.41
C GLU A 100 1.06 16.16 13.24
N ALA A 101 0.03 16.82 12.69
CA ALA A 101 -1.30 16.98 13.28
C ALA A 101 -2.23 15.81 12.93
N GLY A 102 -1.73 14.85 12.14
CA GLY A 102 -2.48 13.69 11.69
C GLY A 102 -3.44 14.01 10.55
N LYS A 103 -3.27 15.13 9.83
CA LYS A 103 -4.04 15.42 8.61
C LYS A 103 -3.55 14.55 7.47
N MET A 104 -4.47 13.97 6.72
CA MET A 104 -4.17 13.10 5.58
C MET A 104 -4.34 13.83 4.26
N ASP A 105 -3.38 13.62 3.36
CA ASP A 105 -3.47 13.94 1.93
C ASP A 105 -2.98 12.74 1.12
N TYR A 106 -3.32 12.66 -0.17
CA TYR A 106 -2.85 11.57 -1.02
C TYR A 106 -2.53 12.03 -2.44
N LYS A 107 -1.62 11.29 -3.08
CA LYS A 107 -1.24 11.48 -4.47
C LYS A 107 -1.08 10.14 -5.17
N LYS A 108 -1.55 10.05 -6.41
CA LYS A 108 -1.17 8.95 -7.31
C LYS A 108 0.27 9.20 -7.75
N LEU A 109 1.20 8.36 -7.31
CA LEU A 109 2.62 8.47 -7.69
C LEU A 109 2.87 7.83 -9.05
N ILE A 110 2.22 6.71 -9.32
CA ILE A 110 2.48 5.91 -10.50
C ILE A 110 1.16 5.36 -11.02
N ASP A 111 0.88 5.61 -12.30
CA ASP A 111 -0.29 5.07 -12.98
C ASP A 111 -0.01 3.66 -13.54
N ALA A 112 -1.00 2.78 -13.42
CA ALA A 112 -0.96 1.41 -13.91
C ALA A 112 -0.74 1.32 -15.43
N LYS A 113 -1.00 2.39 -16.18
CA LYS A 113 -0.73 2.51 -17.61
C LYS A 113 0.75 2.76 -17.92
N ASP A 114 1.47 3.41 -17.02
CA ASP A 114 2.87 3.78 -17.21
C ASP A 114 3.82 2.65 -16.78
N VAL A 115 3.30 1.68 -16.01
CA VAL A 115 4.09 0.61 -15.41
C VAL A 115 3.99 -0.68 -16.20
N ARG A 116 5.15 -1.18 -16.64
CA ARG A 116 5.26 -2.44 -17.38
C ARG A 116 5.34 -3.68 -16.48
N LEU A 117 5.73 -3.51 -15.20
CA LEU A 117 5.97 -4.61 -14.25
C LEU A 117 5.32 -4.32 -12.89
N PRO A 118 4.66 -5.31 -12.25
CA PRO A 118 4.05 -5.10 -10.94
C PRO A 118 5.12 -4.75 -9.89
N LEU A 119 4.84 -3.73 -9.07
CA LEU A 119 5.73 -3.24 -8.02
C LEU A 119 5.52 -3.99 -6.70
N MET A 120 6.61 -4.38 -6.05
CA MET A 120 6.61 -4.97 -4.71
C MET A 120 6.57 -3.87 -3.65
N VAL A 121 5.38 -3.30 -3.44
CA VAL A 121 5.20 -2.12 -2.58
C VAL A 121 5.35 -2.44 -1.07
N SER A 122 5.18 -3.69 -0.65
CA SER A 122 5.27 -4.02 0.79
C SER A 122 6.71 -4.26 1.27
N THR A 123 7.65 -4.50 0.34
CA THR A 123 9.06 -4.81 0.65
C THR A 123 10.03 -3.86 -0.07
N PRO A 124 9.94 -2.53 0.12
CA PRO A 124 10.92 -1.62 -0.44
C PRO A 124 12.24 -1.68 0.33
N LEU A 125 13.32 -1.27 -0.34
CA LEU A 125 14.50 -0.76 0.34
C LEU A 125 14.23 0.68 0.78
N LYS A 126 14.50 1.02 2.04
CA LYS A 126 14.33 2.36 2.59
C LYS A 126 15.71 2.89 3.01
N ASP A 127 16.28 3.82 2.25
CA ASP A 127 17.53 4.49 2.61
C ASP A 127 17.20 5.82 3.34
N LYS A 128 17.41 5.82 4.65
CA LYS A 128 17.17 7.01 5.49
C LYS A 128 18.26 8.08 5.35
N ARG A 129 19.44 7.74 4.81
CA ARG A 129 20.54 8.70 4.63
C ARG A 129 20.28 9.59 3.42
N THR A 130 19.75 8.99 2.35
CA THR A 130 19.39 9.70 1.11
C THR A 130 17.91 10.09 1.06
N ASN A 131 17.10 9.65 2.04
CA ASN A 131 15.66 9.81 2.06
C ASN A 131 14.99 9.21 0.82
N GLU A 132 15.35 7.98 0.49
CA GLU A 132 14.88 7.29 -0.71
C GLU A 132 14.14 5.99 -0.37
N VAL A 133 13.13 5.69 -1.17
CA VAL A 133 12.38 4.43 -1.12
C VAL A 133 12.47 3.77 -2.50
N LEU A 134 13.04 2.57 -2.55
CA LEU A 134 13.26 1.84 -3.79
C LEU A 134 12.34 0.63 -3.85
N PHE A 135 11.49 0.60 -4.88
CA PHE A 135 10.56 -0.49 -5.16
C PHE A 135 11.10 -1.38 -6.26
N TYR A 136 11.18 -2.68 -5.97
CA TYR A 136 11.51 -3.69 -6.96
C TYR A 136 10.27 -4.11 -7.74
N ALA A 137 10.39 -4.22 -9.06
CA ALA A 137 9.34 -4.71 -9.95
C ALA A 137 9.84 -5.90 -10.76
N LYS A 138 9.02 -6.95 -10.89
CA LYS A 138 9.41 -8.18 -11.61
C LYS A 138 8.22 -8.86 -12.27
N ARG A 139 8.43 -9.33 -13.51
CA ARG A 139 7.54 -10.28 -14.21
C ARG A 139 8.40 -11.24 -15.04
N GLY A 140 8.41 -12.51 -14.67
CA GLY A 140 9.31 -13.50 -15.28
C GLY A 140 10.77 -13.09 -15.10
N THR A 141 11.51 -12.98 -16.21
CA THR A 141 12.91 -12.54 -16.24
C THR A 141 13.10 -11.02 -16.25
N LYS A 142 12.05 -10.25 -16.55
CA LYS A 142 12.12 -8.78 -16.61
C LYS A 142 12.09 -8.20 -15.20
N LYS A 143 13.00 -7.24 -14.95
CA LYS A 143 13.21 -6.58 -13.66
C LYS A 143 13.28 -5.08 -13.87
N GLN A 144 12.76 -4.31 -12.92
CA GLN A 144 12.89 -2.85 -12.86
C GLN A 144 13.03 -2.42 -11.41
N LEU A 145 13.72 -1.30 -11.18
CA LEU A 145 13.80 -0.64 -9.90
C LEU A 145 13.21 0.77 -10.05
N VAL A 146 12.36 1.17 -9.11
CA VAL A 146 11.77 2.51 -9.07
C VAL A 146 12.27 3.19 -7.81
N ASN A 147 12.96 4.32 -7.96
CA ASN A 147 13.43 5.15 -6.85
C ASN A 147 12.46 6.32 -6.63
N ILE A 148 12.00 6.49 -5.39
CA ILE A 148 11.19 7.61 -4.95
C ILE A 148 11.98 8.39 -3.90
N GLY A 149 12.33 9.65 -4.21
CA GLY A 149 12.92 10.58 -3.25
C GLY A 149 11.85 11.21 -2.37
N ILE A 150 12.10 11.26 -1.06
CA ILE A 150 11.22 11.84 -0.05
C ILE A 150 11.69 13.26 0.27
N GLN A 151 10.87 14.23 -0.11
CA GLN A 151 11.05 15.66 0.19
C GLN A 151 10.62 15.95 1.61
#